data_AF-A0A8J5EM75-F1
#
_entry.id   AF-A0A8J5EM75-F1
#
_cell.length_a   1.000
_cell.length_b   1.000
_cell.length_c   1.000
_cell.angle_alpha   90.00
_cell.angle_beta   90.00
_cell.angle_gamma   90.00
#
_symmetry.space_group_name_H-M   'P 1'
#
loop_
_entity.id
_entity.type
_entity.pdbx_description
1 polymer ?
#
loop_
_entity_poly.entity_id
_entity_poly.type
_entity_poly.pdbx_seq_one_letter_code
_entity_poly.pdbx_strand_id
1 'polypeptide(L)'
;MQLSALALATLLATVNAHYNIYYPGMRGDSHATQTQGPCGGLTKVGERFKINGKSVDVLLKTSHSSAITEYRLCLGDDCGTKSGSEGQKDFKTLYGPINELGAGNFCMPGLPLGDLKDGQKGTIQVIMQAVDGNLYNCIDFEVDNSVDAFNTAVCKNSTGVSAEPVSGANAGSLAENTKGSGNSSGHAHGSASETGSKSSASGSASATSAAASSAASSAAASATAETSNDGSMALVNGALAVGGVVAAALLI
;
A
#
# COMPACT_ATOMS: atom_id res chain seq x y z
N MET A 1 -19.42 -50.74 34.05
CA MET A 1 -18.29 -49.79 33.98
C MET A 1 -18.39 -49.09 32.63
N GLN A 2 -19.20 -48.04 32.57
CA GLN A 2 -19.49 -47.31 31.33
C GLN A 2 -18.39 -46.28 31.08
N LEU A 3 -17.91 -46.27 29.84
CA LEU A 3 -16.85 -45.40 29.32
C LEU A 3 -17.21 -43.94 29.55
N SER A 4 -16.65 -43.35 30.61
CA SER A 4 -16.64 -41.91 30.85
C SER A 4 -15.22 -41.41 30.66
N ALA A 5 -14.82 -41.25 29.41
CA ALA A 5 -13.58 -40.57 29.01
C ALA A 5 -13.67 -40.23 27.52
N LEU A 6 -13.11 -39.09 27.14
CA LEU A 6 -13.05 -38.51 25.78
C LEU A 6 -14.29 -37.73 25.32
N ALA A 7 -14.53 -36.60 25.98
CA ALA A 7 -15.00 -35.40 25.29
C ALA A 7 -14.16 -34.19 25.74
N LEU A 8 -12.84 -34.28 25.58
CA LEU A 8 -11.99 -33.09 25.66
C LEU A 8 -12.05 -32.39 24.29
N ALA A 9 -13.17 -31.70 24.06
CA ALA A 9 -13.35 -30.83 22.91
C ALA A 9 -12.27 -29.75 22.96
N THR A 10 -11.27 -29.86 22.09
CA THR A 10 -10.22 -28.86 21.91
C THR A 10 -10.86 -27.57 21.41
N LEU A 11 -11.08 -26.63 22.32
CA LEU A 11 -11.38 -25.24 21.98
C LEU A 11 -10.07 -24.62 21.48
N LEU A 12 -9.78 -24.77 20.18
CA LEU A 12 -8.71 -24.00 19.55
C LEU A 12 -9.17 -22.54 19.55
N ALA A 13 -8.73 -21.77 20.56
CA ALA A 13 -8.84 -20.33 20.53
C ALA A 13 -7.98 -19.84 19.36
N THR A 14 -8.63 -19.37 18.29
CA THR A 14 -7.96 -18.64 17.22
C THR A 14 -7.52 -17.30 17.80
N VAL A 15 -6.27 -17.22 18.25
CA VAL A 15 -5.65 -15.96 18.63
C VAL A 15 -5.40 -15.20 17.33
N ASN A 16 -6.31 -14.29 16.98
CA ASN A 16 -6.10 -13.37 15.87
C ASN A 16 -5.01 -12.39 16.30
N ALA A 17 -3.88 -12.39 15.60
CA ALA A 17 -2.88 -11.37 15.77
C ALA A 17 -3.42 -10.09 15.11
N HIS A 18 -3.23 -8.93 15.73
CA HIS A 18 -3.75 -7.65 15.23
C HIS A 18 -2.57 -6.71 15.00
N TYR A 19 -2.80 -5.62 14.28
CA TYR A 19 -1.79 -4.58 14.14
C TYR A 19 -2.34 -3.20 14.50
N ASN A 20 -1.46 -2.32 14.97
CA ASN A 20 -1.80 -0.92 15.25
C ASN A 20 -1.04 0.00 14.32
N ILE A 21 -1.64 1.15 14.00
CA ILE A 21 -0.95 2.26 13.34
C ILE A 21 -0.65 3.30 14.41
N TYR A 22 0.62 3.46 14.76
CA TYR A 22 1.07 4.41 15.79
C TYR A 22 1.41 5.79 15.22
N TYR A 23 1.79 5.85 13.96
CA TYR A 23 2.04 7.12 13.28
C TYR A 23 1.53 7.06 11.83
N PRO A 24 0.83 8.11 11.35
CA PRO A 24 0.38 9.30 12.10
C PRO A 24 -0.61 8.99 13.23
N GLY A 25 -1.34 7.88 13.07
CA GLY A 25 -2.27 7.32 14.05
C GLY A 25 -3.42 6.62 13.34
N MET A 26 -4.10 5.71 14.04
CA MET A 26 -5.28 5.02 13.49
C MET A 26 -6.57 5.79 13.79
N ARG A 27 -7.56 5.67 12.88
CA ARG A 27 -8.91 6.24 12.96
C ARG A 27 -9.59 6.03 14.33
N GLY A 28 -9.33 4.89 14.96
CA GLY A 28 -9.82 4.56 16.29
C GLY A 28 -9.44 3.13 16.66
N ASP A 29 -9.83 2.71 17.86
CA ASP A 29 -9.67 1.32 18.30
C ASP A 29 -10.54 0.40 17.44
N SER A 30 -9.88 -0.40 16.60
CA SER A 30 -10.49 -1.40 15.74
C SER A 30 -10.08 -2.81 16.14
N HIS A 31 -9.44 -3.03 17.30
CA HIS A 31 -8.83 -4.31 17.66
C HIS A 31 -9.81 -5.48 17.51
N ALA A 32 -11.06 -5.36 17.99
CA ALA A 32 -12.04 -6.44 17.88
C ALA A 32 -12.66 -6.61 16.47
N THR A 33 -12.43 -5.67 15.56
CA THR A 33 -13.16 -5.54 14.29
C THR A 33 -12.25 -5.40 13.07
N GLN A 34 -10.93 -5.61 13.20
CA GLN A 34 -9.99 -5.45 12.09
C GLN A 34 -10.28 -6.37 10.90
N THR A 35 -10.97 -7.49 11.10
CA THR A 35 -11.42 -8.37 10.00
C THR A 35 -12.53 -7.76 9.14
N GLN A 36 -13.10 -6.63 9.55
CA GLN A 36 -14.20 -5.95 8.87
C GLN A 36 -13.63 -4.81 8.01
N GLY A 37 -13.79 -4.90 6.70
CA GLY A 37 -13.34 -3.84 5.78
C GLY A 37 -14.45 -2.84 5.45
N PRO A 38 -14.10 -1.60 5.05
CA PRO A 38 -12.79 -0.96 5.22
C PRO A 38 -12.56 -0.49 6.67
N CYS A 39 -11.35 -0.01 6.98
CA CYS A 39 -11.01 0.67 8.24
C CYS A 39 -11.33 -0.09 9.54
N GLY A 40 -11.28 -1.43 9.53
CA GLY A 40 -11.59 -2.25 10.70
C GLY A 40 -13.04 -2.10 11.15
N GLY A 41 -13.97 -1.87 10.20
CA GLY A 41 -15.40 -1.70 10.44
C GLY A 41 -15.79 -0.33 10.98
N LEU A 42 -14.82 0.58 11.19
CA LEU A 42 -15.08 1.91 11.72
C LEU A 42 -15.64 2.83 10.61
N THR A 43 -16.95 3.03 10.63
CA THR A 43 -17.69 3.83 9.64
C THR A 43 -17.74 5.32 9.95
N LYS A 44 -17.19 5.75 11.08
CA LYS A 44 -17.04 7.18 11.42
C LYS A 44 -15.61 7.60 11.21
N VAL A 45 -15.41 8.67 10.43
CA VAL A 45 -14.09 9.30 10.28
C VAL A 45 -13.61 9.78 11.65
N GLY A 46 -12.35 9.48 11.95
CA GLY A 46 -11.71 9.81 13.22
C GLY A 46 -11.05 11.17 13.21
N GLU A 47 -10.08 11.34 14.11
CA GLU A 47 -9.19 12.50 14.11
C GLU A 47 -8.37 12.55 12.83
N ARG A 48 -8.25 13.74 12.22
CA ARG A 48 -7.42 13.95 11.03
C ARG A 48 -6.04 14.41 11.44
N PHE A 49 -5.05 13.54 11.21
CA PHE A 49 -3.66 13.86 11.42
C PHE A 49 -3.16 14.81 10.32
N LYS A 50 -2.33 15.78 10.70
CA LYS A 50 -1.67 16.67 9.74
C LYS A 50 -0.49 15.94 9.11
N ILE A 51 -0.49 15.87 7.79
CA ILE A 51 0.56 15.18 7.02
C ILE A 51 1.01 16.03 5.85
N ASN A 52 2.24 15.79 5.38
CA ASN A 52 2.72 16.40 4.14
C ASN A 52 1.97 15.81 2.92
N GLY A 53 1.65 16.65 1.94
CA GLY A 53 0.90 16.24 0.75
C GLY A 53 1.69 15.39 -0.26
N LYS A 54 3.02 15.27 -0.07
CA LYS A 54 3.90 14.47 -0.93
C LYS A 54 4.11 13.05 -0.43
N SER A 55 4.42 12.90 0.85
CA SER A 55 4.65 11.61 1.47
C SER A 55 4.40 11.64 2.97
N VAL A 56 4.20 10.47 3.56
CA VAL A 56 4.02 10.32 5.00
C VAL A 56 4.69 9.04 5.50
N ASP A 57 5.35 9.09 6.66
CA ASP A 57 5.80 7.87 7.33
C ASP A 57 4.60 7.12 7.91
N VAL A 58 4.60 5.80 7.81
CA VAL A 58 3.59 4.96 8.46
C VAL A 58 4.27 3.97 9.39
N LEU A 59 4.04 4.13 10.70
CA LEU A 59 4.57 3.22 11.72
C LEU A 59 3.48 2.23 12.15
N LEU A 60 3.67 0.98 11.76
CA LEU A 60 2.87 -0.15 12.16
C LEU A 60 3.51 -0.88 13.34
N LYS A 61 2.70 -1.52 14.17
CA LYS A 61 3.16 -2.59 15.05
C LYS A 61 2.32 -3.82 14.83
N THR A 62 2.96 -4.86 14.33
CA THR A 62 2.33 -6.15 14.06
C THR A 62 2.74 -7.19 15.11
N SER A 63 1.83 -8.09 15.44
CA SER A 63 2.13 -9.33 16.19
C SER A 63 2.36 -10.54 15.29
N HIS A 64 2.21 -10.41 13.97
CA HIS A 64 2.49 -11.48 13.03
C HIS A 64 3.98 -11.56 12.71
N SER A 65 4.49 -12.77 12.49
CA SER A 65 5.87 -12.97 12.06
C SER A 65 6.08 -12.71 10.57
N SER A 66 5.00 -12.63 9.79
CA SER A 66 4.99 -12.21 8.39
C SER A 66 3.58 -11.81 7.98
N ALA A 67 3.47 -10.78 7.14
CA ALA A 67 2.21 -10.36 6.54
C ALA A 67 2.45 -9.67 5.19
N ILE A 68 1.46 -9.75 4.30
CA ILE A 68 1.46 -8.97 3.06
C ILE A 68 0.70 -7.67 3.33
N THR A 69 1.36 -6.53 3.15
CA THR A 69 0.81 -5.21 3.47
C THR A 69 0.58 -4.39 2.19
N GLU A 70 -0.62 -3.84 2.01
CA GLU A 70 -0.98 -2.92 0.93
C GLU A 70 -1.52 -1.59 1.51
N TYR A 71 -1.15 -0.49 0.87
CA TYR A 71 -1.64 0.85 1.20
C TYR A 71 -2.56 1.34 0.09
N ARG A 72 -3.72 1.86 0.47
CA ARG A 72 -4.72 2.39 -0.47
C ARG A 72 -5.17 3.77 -0.03
N LEU A 73 -5.55 4.61 -0.98
CA LEU A 73 -5.92 6.00 -0.76
C LEU A 73 -7.35 6.27 -1.22
N CYS A 74 -8.09 6.99 -0.39
CA CYS A 74 -9.33 7.68 -0.76
C CYS A 74 -9.16 9.17 -0.41
N LEU A 75 -9.61 10.06 -1.31
CA LEU A 75 -9.61 11.51 -1.09
C LEU A 75 -11.05 12.00 -0.89
N GLY A 76 -11.25 12.88 0.07
CA GLY A 76 -12.56 13.42 0.44
C GLY A 76 -12.87 13.30 1.93
N ASP A 77 -14.02 13.81 2.33
CA ASP A 77 -14.42 13.87 3.73
C ASP A 77 -15.01 12.55 4.26
N ASP A 78 -15.62 11.72 3.41
CA ASP A 78 -16.44 10.56 3.81
C ASP A 78 -15.80 9.20 3.47
N CYS A 79 -14.48 9.17 3.29
CA CYS A 79 -13.74 7.96 2.94
C CYS A 79 -13.91 6.85 3.98
N GLY A 80 -14.23 5.63 3.54
CA GLY A 80 -14.39 4.48 4.43
C GLY A 80 -15.56 4.59 5.41
N THR A 81 -16.57 5.43 5.13
CA THR A 81 -17.80 5.51 5.94
C THR A 81 -18.82 4.42 5.59
N LYS A 82 -18.66 3.76 4.44
CA LYS A 82 -19.46 2.60 4.03
C LYS A 82 -18.74 1.31 4.39
N SER A 83 -19.49 0.26 4.71
CA SER A 83 -18.96 -1.06 5.06
C SER A 83 -18.83 -1.99 3.85
N GLY A 84 -18.03 -3.05 4.01
CA GLY A 84 -17.93 -4.16 3.07
C GLY A 84 -17.37 -3.75 1.70
N SER A 85 -17.76 -4.50 0.67
CA SER A 85 -17.30 -4.28 -0.70
C SER A 85 -17.66 -2.91 -1.25
N GLU A 86 -18.77 -2.32 -0.81
CA GLU A 86 -19.16 -0.97 -1.25
C GLU A 86 -18.19 0.10 -0.75
N GLY A 87 -17.76 0.03 0.52
CA GLY A 87 -16.75 0.96 1.05
C GLY A 87 -15.36 0.77 0.45
N GLN A 88 -15.01 -0.45 0.04
CA GLN A 88 -13.71 -0.75 -0.58
C GLN A 88 -13.54 -0.12 -1.98
N LYS A 89 -14.64 0.26 -2.65
CA LYS A 89 -14.62 0.89 -3.99
C LYS A 89 -14.10 2.33 -3.96
N ASP A 90 -14.21 2.99 -2.82
CA ASP A 90 -13.77 4.38 -2.62
C ASP A 90 -12.23 4.50 -2.61
N PHE A 91 -11.52 3.39 -2.35
CA PHE A 91 -10.07 3.34 -2.23
C PHE A 91 -9.37 2.91 -3.54
N LYS A 92 -8.26 3.55 -3.87
CA LYS A 92 -7.34 3.18 -4.95
C LYS A 92 -6.03 2.70 -4.37
N THR A 93 -5.43 1.68 -4.98
CA THR A 93 -4.10 1.21 -4.55
C THR A 93 -3.08 2.33 -4.70
N LEU A 94 -2.34 2.58 -3.63
CA LEU A 94 -1.35 3.63 -3.52
C LEU A 94 0.07 3.06 -3.56
N TYR A 95 0.31 2.01 -2.78
CA TYR A 95 1.60 1.35 -2.68
C TYR A 95 1.46 -0.10 -2.23
N GLY A 96 2.42 -0.94 -2.65
CA GLY A 96 2.44 -2.37 -2.37
C GLY A 96 1.66 -3.20 -3.41
N PRO A 97 1.42 -4.49 -3.12
CA PRO A 97 1.70 -5.15 -1.85
C PRO A 97 3.20 -5.37 -1.58
N ILE A 98 3.59 -5.34 -0.30
CA ILE A 98 4.93 -5.70 0.20
C ILE A 98 4.83 -6.85 1.19
N ASN A 99 5.82 -7.74 1.22
CA ASN A 99 5.94 -8.78 2.23
C ASN A 99 6.70 -8.22 3.43
N GLU A 100 5.98 -7.97 4.53
CA GLU A 100 6.52 -7.61 5.83
C GLU A 100 6.94 -8.88 6.58
N LEU A 101 8.15 -8.86 7.15
CA LEU A 101 8.77 -9.96 7.86
C LEU A 101 9.15 -9.51 9.27
N GLY A 102 8.91 -10.38 10.26
CA GLY A 102 9.19 -10.14 11.67
C GLY A 102 8.04 -9.46 12.42
N ALA A 103 7.88 -9.81 13.69
CA ALA A 103 6.93 -9.14 14.58
C ALA A 103 7.56 -7.92 15.26
N GLY A 104 6.77 -6.89 15.51
CA GLY A 104 7.21 -5.66 16.16
C GLY A 104 6.87 -4.42 15.35
N ASN A 105 7.67 -3.37 15.53
CA ASN A 105 7.49 -2.13 14.79
C ASN A 105 8.03 -2.29 13.36
N PHE A 106 7.17 -2.04 12.38
CA PHE A 106 7.52 -1.89 10.97
C PHE A 106 7.21 -0.45 10.55
N CYS A 107 8.18 0.23 9.95
CA CYS A 107 7.97 1.53 9.37
C CYS A 107 8.05 1.46 7.84
N MET A 108 7.02 2.03 7.19
CA MET A 108 7.06 2.41 5.79
C MET A 108 7.53 3.87 5.70
N PRO A 109 8.82 4.12 5.35
CA PRO A 109 9.33 5.48 5.24
C PRO A 109 8.79 6.16 3.98
N GLY A 110 8.25 7.36 4.13
CA GLY A 110 7.85 8.22 3.02
C GLY A 110 6.88 7.55 2.03
N LEU A 111 5.79 6.96 2.51
CA LEU A 111 4.71 6.45 1.67
C LEU A 111 4.26 7.55 0.70
N PRO A 112 4.43 7.39 -0.62
CA PRO A 112 4.15 8.46 -1.57
C PRO A 112 2.64 8.69 -1.69
N LEU A 113 2.21 9.95 -1.58
CA LEU A 113 0.81 10.37 -1.70
C LEU A 113 0.52 11.11 -3.01
N GLY A 114 1.56 11.57 -3.71
CA GLY A 114 1.46 12.37 -4.94
C GLY A 114 1.80 13.84 -4.68
N ASP A 115 1.00 14.76 -5.22
CA ASP A 115 1.14 16.21 -5.01
C ASP A 115 -0.19 16.78 -4.47
N LEU A 116 -0.56 16.38 -3.25
CA LEU A 116 -1.78 16.86 -2.61
C LEU A 116 -1.59 18.30 -2.08
N LYS A 117 -2.64 19.10 -2.18
CA LYS A 117 -2.69 20.51 -1.79
C LYS A 117 -3.11 20.68 -0.33
N ASP A 118 -2.70 21.78 0.29
CA ASP A 118 -3.09 22.13 1.65
C ASP A 118 -4.61 22.11 1.84
N GLY A 119 -5.04 21.59 2.99
CA GLY A 119 -6.45 21.43 3.35
C GLY A 119 -7.16 20.28 2.65
N GLN A 120 -6.53 19.58 1.69
CA GLN A 120 -7.11 18.35 1.16
C GLN A 120 -7.18 17.29 2.25
N LYS A 121 -8.30 16.57 2.28
CA LYS A 121 -8.56 15.52 3.27
C LYS A 121 -8.67 14.18 2.57
N GLY A 122 -8.42 13.13 3.33
CA GLY A 122 -8.61 11.78 2.84
C GLY A 122 -8.36 10.75 3.92
N THR A 123 -8.32 9.49 3.47
CA THR A 123 -8.04 8.34 4.30
C THR A 123 -7.04 7.43 3.58
N ILE A 124 -5.98 7.04 4.28
CA ILE A 124 -5.11 5.94 3.88
C ILE A 124 -5.64 4.68 4.55
N GLN A 125 -6.01 3.68 3.77
CA GLN A 125 -6.32 2.35 4.28
C GLN A 125 -5.04 1.51 4.24
N VAL A 126 -4.71 0.88 5.37
CA VAL A 126 -3.70 -0.16 5.45
C VAL A 126 -4.44 -1.50 5.45
N ILE A 127 -4.04 -2.40 4.56
CA ILE A 127 -4.54 -3.78 4.52
C ILE A 127 -3.35 -4.67 4.85
N MET A 128 -3.49 -5.53 5.85
CA MET A 128 -2.49 -6.53 6.22
C MET A 128 -3.13 -7.91 6.06
N GLN A 129 -2.59 -8.72 5.16
CA GLN A 129 -2.98 -10.12 4.98
C GLN A 129 -1.97 -11.02 5.69
N ALA A 130 -2.44 -11.77 6.68
CA ALA A 130 -1.62 -12.75 7.38
C ALA A 130 -2.33 -14.12 7.44
N VAL A 131 -1.80 -15.04 8.24
CA VAL A 131 -2.31 -16.42 8.36
C VAL A 131 -3.74 -16.50 8.89
N ASP A 132 -4.21 -15.45 9.55
CA ASP A 132 -5.55 -15.30 10.12
C ASP A 132 -6.51 -14.47 9.24
N GLY A 133 -6.06 -14.06 8.05
CA GLY A 133 -6.86 -13.40 7.03
C GLY A 133 -6.48 -11.95 6.80
N ASN A 134 -7.41 -11.18 6.23
CA ASN A 134 -7.22 -9.76 5.97
C ASN A 134 -7.63 -8.93 7.18
N LEU A 135 -6.76 -8.02 7.56
CA LEU A 135 -6.97 -7.05 8.62
C LEU A 135 -6.87 -5.64 8.05
N TYR A 136 -7.80 -4.78 8.49
CA TYR A 136 -8.01 -3.45 7.96
C TYR A 136 -7.86 -2.42 9.07
N ASN A 137 -7.16 -1.33 8.77
CA ASN A 137 -7.10 -0.15 9.62
C ASN A 137 -6.92 1.09 8.73
N CYS A 138 -7.18 2.28 9.26
CA CYS A 138 -7.16 3.51 8.47
C CYS A 138 -6.48 4.66 9.22
N ILE A 139 -5.87 5.55 8.45
CA ILE A 139 -5.32 6.84 8.87
C ILE A 139 -6.18 7.91 8.20
N ASP A 140 -6.86 8.72 9.00
CA ASP A 140 -7.56 9.89 8.48
C ASP A 140 -6.63 11.09 8.53
N PHE A 141 -6.59 11.88 7.45
CA PHE A 141 -5.63 12.96 7.32
C PHE A 141 -6.22 14.24 6.74
N GLU A 142 -5.52 15.33 7.03
CA GLU A 142 -5.64 16.60 6.32
C GLU A 142 -4.24 17.09 5.96
N VAL A 143 -4.06 17.48 4.70
CA VAL A 143 -2.77 17.92 4.18
C VAL A 143 -2.40 19.27 4.77
N ASP A 144 -1.19 19.32 5.28
CA ASP A 144 -0.49 20.51 5.71
C ASP A 144 0.97 20.39 5.23
N ASN A 145 1.29 21.06 4.13
CA ASN A 145 2.62 21.01 3.53
C ASN A 145 3.69 21.75 4.33
N SER A 146 3.34 22.37 5.47
CA SER A 146 4.32 22.85 6.44
C SER A 146 4.88 21.74 7.32
N VAL A 147 4.20 20.58 7.39
CA VAL A 147 4.69 19.39 8.09
C VAL A 147 5.78 18.72 7.25
N ASP A 148 6.85 18.27 7.91
CA ASP A 148 7.92 17.53 7.26
C ASP A 148 7.40 16.22 6.63
N ALA A 149 7.86 15.95 5.41
CA ALA A 149 7.49 14.75 4.65
C ALA A 149 8.08 13.45 5.24
N PHE A 150 9.07 13.58 6.13
CA PHE A 150 9.81 12.48 6.74
C PHE A 150 10.21 12.82 8.18
N ASN A 151 10.03 11.86 9.09
CA ASN A 151 10.38 11.97 10.49
C ASN A 151 11.21 10.75 10.94
N THR A 152 12.54 10.90 10.84
CA THR A 152 13.53 9.89 11.27
C THR A 152 13.42 9.46 12.73
N ALA A 153 12.84 10.30 13.59
CA ALA A 153 12.69 9.97 15.01
C ALA A 153 11.57 8.92 15.23
N VAL A 154 10.53 8.95 14.40
CA VAL A 154 9.35 8.09 14.50
C VAL A 154 9.51 6.81 13.68
N CYS A 155 10.10 6.91 12.49
CA CYS A 155 10.17 5.80 11.55
C CYS A 155 11.34 4.85 11.84
N LYS A 156 11.14 3.88 12.74
CA LYS A 156 12.15 2.88 13.13
C LYS A 156 11.61 1.46 13.22
N ASN A 157 12.27 0.54 12.52
CA ASN A 157 11.97 -0.88 12.60
C ASN A 157 12.50 -1.49 13.89
N SER A 158 11.79 -2.50 14.41
CA SER A 158 12.34 -3.39 15.43
C SER A 158 13.44 -4.28 14.84
N THR A 159 14.32 -4.80 15.70
CA THR A 159 15.35 -5.76 15.26
C THR A 159 14.70 -6.99 14.64
N GLY A 160 15.16 -7.38 13.45
CA GLY A 160 14.60 -8.52 12.71
C GLY A 160 13.32 -8.21 11.95
N VAL A 161 12.88 -6.94 11.89
CA VAL A 161 11.75 -6.50 11.06
C VAL A 161 12.24 -5.89 9.74
N SER A 162 11.72 -6.39 8.63
CA SER A 162 12.07 -5.95 7.27
C SER A 162 10.89 -6.07 6.31
N ALA A 163 11.01 -5.49 5.10
CA ALA A 163 10.07 -5.73 4.02
C ALA A 163 10.78 -6.01 2.70
N GLU A 164 10.12 -6.79 1.85
CA GLU A 164 10.57 -7.14 0.51
C GLU A 164 9.40 -7.08 -0.50
N PRO A 165 9.66 -6.87 -1.79
CA PRO A 165 8.61 -6.92 -2.82
C PRO A 165 7.93 -8.29 -2.86
N VAL A 166 6.61 -8.31 -3.01
CA VAL A 166 5.87 -9.57 -3.22
C VAL A 166 6.13 -10.08 -4.64
N SER A 167 6.43 -11.37 -4.77
CA SER A 167 6.55 -12.06 -6.06
C SER A 167 5.51 -13.17 -6.20
N GLY A 168 5.17 -13.53 -7.45
CA GLY A 168 4.27 -14.65 -7.75
C GLY A 168 2.77 -14.34 -7.55
N ALA A 169 1.98 -15.36 -7.17
CA ALA A 169 0.52 -15.32 -7.12
C ALA A 169 -0.08 -14.29 -6.13
N ASN A 170 0.75 -13.74 -5.24
CA ASN A 170 0.35 -12.74 -4.24
C ASN A 170 0.62 -11.29 -4.70
N ALA A 171 1.10 -11.08 -5.93
CA ALA A 171 1.40 -9.75 -6.47
C ALA A 171 0.14 -8.95 -6.88
N GLY A 172 -1.06 -9.53 -6.76
CA GLY A 172 -2.33 -8.84 -6.99
C GLY A 172 -2.75 -7.95 -5.82
N SER A 173 -3.72 -7.06 -6.04
CA SER A 173 -4.22 -6.18 -4.96
C SER A 173 -4.97 -6.98 -3.88
N LEU A 174 -4.71 -6.67 -2.61
CA LEU A 174 -5.36 -7.31 -1.47
C LEU A 174 -6.86 -6.98 -1.35
N ALA A 175 -7.34 -5.96 -2.08
CA ALA A 175 -8.75 -5.55 -2.09
C ALA A 175 -9.70 -6.64 -2.61
N GLU A 176 -9.20 -7.55 -3.47
CA GLU A 176 -10.01 -8.59 -4.11
C GLU A 176 -10.20 -9.83 -3.23
N ASN A 177 -9.41 -9.98 -2.16
CA ASN A 177 -9.44 -11.19 -1.32
C ASN A 177 -10.45 -11.09 -0.16
N THR A 178 -11.66 -10.60 -0.45
CA THR A 178 -12.76 -10.49 0.54
C THR A 178 -13.50 -11.83 0.74
N LYS A 179 -13.03 -12.92 0.13
CA LYS A 179 -13.47 -14.28 0.47
C LYS A 179 -12.40 -14.92 1.34
N GLY A 180 -12.74 -15.18 2.60
CA GLY A 180 -11.88 -15.94 3.50
C GLY A 180 -11.34 -17.19 2.79
N SER A 181 -10.02 -17.34 2.77
CA SER A 181 -9.37 -18.53 2.25
C SER A 181 -9.69 -19.72 3.15
N GLY A 182 -10.81 -20.39 2.85
CA GLY A 182 -11.01 -21.78 3.25
C GLY A 182 -10.01 -22.63 2.50
N ASN A 183 -9.03 -23.18 3.22
CA ASN A 183 -8.12 -24.19 2.71
C ASN A 183 -8.93 -25.41 2.24
N SER A 184 -8.88 -25.75 0.95
CA SER A 184 -9.40 -27.01 0.43
C SER A 184 -8.47 -27.53 -0.67
N SER A 185 -7.50 -28.32 -0.23
CA SER A 185 -6.69 -29.22 -1.04
C SER A 185 -7.55 -30.37 -1.60
N GLY A 186 -7.41 -30.63 -2.90
CA GLY A 186 -7.63 -31.94 -3.54
C GLY A 186 -9.06 -32.24 -4.02
N HIS A 187 -9.30 -32.28 -5.33
CA HIS A 187 -9.12 -33.50 -6.14
C HIS A 187 -9.58 -33.27 -7.58
N ALA A 188 -8.72 -33.66 -8.53
CA ALA A 188 -9.03 -33.73 -9.94
C ALA A 188 -9.88 -34.97 -10.26
N HIS A 189 -10.87 -34.83 -11.12
CA HIS A 189 -11.29 -35.92 -12.00
C HIS A 189 -11.88 -35.33 -13.29
N GLY A 190 -11.35 -35.80 -14.42
CA GLY A 190 -11.58 -35.21 -15.73
C GLY A 190 -12.54 -35.96 -16.64
N SER A 191 -12.44 -35.54 -17.91
CA SER A 191 -12.84 -36.15 -19.18
C SER A 191 -14.24 -35.90 -19.75
N ALA A 192 -14.21 -35.18 -20.89
CA ALA A 192 -14.68 -35.53 -22.25
C ALA A 192 -16.17 -35.91 -22.39
N SER A 193 -16.98 -35.12 -23.11
CA SER A 193 -17.11 -34.96 -24.58
C SER A 193 -18.37 -35.67 -25.04
N GLU A 194 -19.20 -34.98 -25.82
CA GLU A 194 -19.75 -35.43 -27.12
C GLU A 194 -20.98 -34.59 -27.54
N THR A 195 -20.80 -33.95 -28.70
CA THR A 195 -21.69 -33.78 -29.86
C THR A 195 -23.13 -33.20 -29.76
N GLY A 196 -23.39 -32.27 -30.69
CA GLY A 196 -24.74 -31.81 -31.03
C GLY A 196 -24.77 -30.66 -32.05
N SER A 197 -24.28 -30.88 -33.27
CA SER A 197 -24.42 -29.96 -34.40
C SER A 197 -25.88 -29.82 -34.86
N LYS A 198 -26.35 -28.62 -35.24
CA LYS A 198 -27.15 -28.35 -36.46
C LYS A 198 -27.08 -26.88 -36.90
N SER A 199 -26.75 -26.71 -38.18
CA SER A 199 -26.70 -25.50 -38.98
C SER A 199 -28.09 -25.02 -39.43
N SER A 200 -28.24 -23.73 -39.77
CA SER A 200 -28.91 -23.26 -41.00
C SER A 200 -28.61 -21.78 -41.28
N ALA A 201 -28.22 -21.51 -42.53
CA ALA A 201 -28.10 -20.21 -43.19
C ALA A 201 -29.49 -19.55 -43.39
N SER A 202 -29.70 -18.31 -43.86
CA SER A 202 -29.06 -17.52 -44.91
C SER A 202 -29.69 -16.11 -44.91
N GLY A 203 -29.00 -15.09 -45.42
CA GLY A 203 -29.60 -13.78 -45.72
C GLY A 203 -28.62 -12.64 -46.03
N SER A 204 -27.85 -12.77 -47.12
CA SER A 204 -27.16 -11.69 -47.86
C SER A 204 -28.16 -10.60 -48.34
N ALA A 205 -27.84 -9.35 -48.73
CA ALA A 205 -26.60 -8.73 -49.18
C ALA A 205 -26.77 -7.18 -49.33
N SER A 206 -25.63 -6.47 -49.29
CA SER A 206 -25.20 -5.34 -50.17
C SER A 206 -26.01 -4.03 -50.23
N ALA A 207 -25.48 -2.81 -50.43
CA ALA A 207 -24.16 -2.15 -50.55
C ALA A 207 -24.48 -0.63 -50.30
N THR A 208 -23.60 0.37 -50.15
CA THR A 208 -22.51 0.80 -51.03
C THR A 208 -21.78 2.01 -50.39
N SER A 209 -20.45 1.97 -50.41
CA SER A 209 -19.48 3.04 -50.67
C SER A 209 -19.59 4.46 -50.06
N ALA A 210 -18.54 4.86 -49.33
CA ALA A 210 -17.65 5.95 -49.76
C ALA A 210 -16.24 5.79 -49.15
N ALA A 211 -15.24 5.78 -50.01
CA ALA A 211 -13.79 5.82 -49.73
C ALA A 211 -13.39 7.21 -49.17
N ALA A 212 -12.42 7.34 -48.24
CA ALA A 212 -10.96 7.32 -48.46
C ALA A 212 -10.52 8.39 -49.49
N SER A 213 -9.51 9.25 -49.34
CA SER A 213 -8.33 9.29 -48.48
C SER A 213 -7.65 10.66 -48.66
N SER A 214 -6.54 10.84 -47.94
CA SER A 214 -5.29 11.55 -48.31
C SER A 214 -5.00 12.79 -47.48
N ALA A 215 -3.76 13.10 -47.12
CA ALA A 215 -2.51 12.36 -47.02
C ALA A 215 -1.53 13.33 -46.31
N ALA A 216 -0.51 12.74 -45.68
CA ALA A 216 0.56 13.42 -44.97
C ALA A 216 1.55 14.16 -45.89
N SER A 217 2.48 14.86 -45.23
CA SER A 217 3.90 15.18 -45.58
C SER A 217 4.13 16.70 -45.67
N SER A 218 5.21 17.34 -45.22
CA SER A 218 6.41 17.04 -44.42
C SER A 218 7.37 18.23 -44.61
N ALA A 219 8.07 18.70 -43.59
CA ALA A 219 9.38 19.42 -43.61
C ALA A 219 9.65 19.88 -42.16
N ALA A 220 10.67 19.49 -41.38
CA ALA A 220 12.14 19.40 -41.56
C ALA A 220 12.76 20.72 -42.05
N ALA A 221 13.88 21.27 -41.56
CA ALA A 221 14.74 21.13 -40.39
C ALA A 221 15.83 22.22 -40.53
N SER A 222 16.45 22.68 -39.44
CA SER A 222 17.87 23.13 -39.33
C SER A 222 18.04 23.78 -37.93
N ALA A 223 18.82 23.28 -36.97
CA ALA A 223 20.25 22.93 -36.91
C ALA A 223 21.18 24.15 -36.99
N THR A 224 21.73 24.54 -35.84
CA THR A 224 23.13 24.98 -35.70
C THR A 224 23.71 24.36 -34.43
N ALA A 225 24.87 23.73 -34.60
CA ALA A 225 25.74 23.19 -33.57
C ALA A 225 27.07 23.93 -33.71
N GLU A 226 27.74 24.30 -32.61
CA GLU A 226 29.20 24.50 -32.58
C GLU A 226 29.80 24.10 -31.22
N THR A 227 30.43 22.92 -31.25
CA THR A 227 31.73 22.45 -30.69
C THR A 227 32.57 23.35 -29.76
N SER A 228 32.89 22.75 -28.60
CA SER A 228 34.18 22.56 -27.87
C SER A 228 35.24 23.68 -27.78
N ASN A 229 35.80 23.91 -26.57
CA ASN A 229 37.13 23.37 -26.20
C ASN A 229 37.54 23.63 -24.72
N ASP A 230 38.38 22.70 -24.24
CA ASP A 230 39.30 22.63 -23.09
C ASP A 230 39.57 23.81 -22.13
N GLY A 231 39.85 23.46 -20.86
CA GLY A 231 40.86 24.19 -20.09
C GLY A 231 40.74 24.19 -18.56
N SER A 232 41.49 23.29 -17.93
CA SER A 232 42.40 23.60 -16.81
C SER A 232 41.89 23.69 -15.36
N MET A 233 42.41 22.73 -14.60
CA MET A 233 42.70 22.73 -13.16
C MET A 233 43.14 24.09 -12.59
N ALA A 234 42.54 24.49 -11.47
CA ALA A 234 43.17 25.38 -10.51
C ALA A 234 42.90 24.87 -9.09
N LEU A 235 43.87 24.11 -8.57
CA LEU A 235 44.11 24.02 -7.14
C LEU A 235 44.53 25.41 -6.64
N VAL A 236 43.88 25.89 -5.58
CA VAL A 236 44.45 26.93 -4.71
C VAL A 236 44.62 26.32 -3.31
N ASN A 237 45.87 26.01 -3.01
CA ASN A 237 46.40 25.87 -1.65
C ASN A 237 46.38 27.23 -0.94
N GLY A 238 46.16 27.24 0.37
CA GLY A 238 46.79 28.26 1.22
C GLY A 238 46.12 28.58 2.56
N ALA A 239 46.79 28.17 3.64
CA ALA A 239 46.72 28.64 5.04
C ALA A 239 45.50 28.19 5.87
N LEU A 240 45.60 27.21 6.78
CA LEU A 240 46.44 27.13 7.99
C LEU A 240 46.22 28.29 8.97
N ALA A 241 45.28 28.12 9.88
CA ALA A 241 45.29 28.79 11.18
C ALA A 241 45.14 27.73 12.28
N VAL A 242 46.25 27.55 12.99
CA VAL A 242 46.40 26.75 14.20
C VAL A 242 45.94 27.57 15.39
N GLY A 243 45.18 26.95 16.31
CA GLY A 243 44.86 27.47 17.64
C GLY A 243 43.52 26.86 18.09
N GLY A 244 43.41 25.91 19.01
CA GLY A 244 44.28 25.56 20.12
C GLY A 244 43.71 26.14 21.42
N VAL A 245 43.03 25.26 22.18
CA VAL A 245 42.81 25.27 23.65
C VAL A 245 41.88 26.41 24.17
N VAL A 246 40.82 26.19 24.96
CA VAL A 246 40.83 25.78 26.39
C VAL A 246 39.41 25.39 26.83
N ALA A 247 39.34 24.33 27.64
CA ALA A 247 38.19 23.85 28.40
C ALA A 247 37.88 24.69 29.65
N ALA A 248 36.59 24.76 30.03
CA ALA A 248 36.06 24.78 31.41
C ALA A 248 34.56 25.16 31.33
N ALA A 249 33.60 24.27 31.57
CA ALA A 249 33.15 23.83 32.89
C ALA A 249 32.80 25.00 33.83
N LEU A 250 31.52 25.39 33.86
CA LEU A 250 30.77 25.70 35.08
C LEU A 250 29.31 25.98 34.72
N LEU A 251 28.36 25.30 35.37
CA LEU A 251 27.12 25.89 35.90
C LEU A 251 26.36 24.79 36.65
N ILE A 252 26.51 24.87 37.98
CA ILE A 252 25.55 24.63 39.07
C ILE A 252 24.58 23.45 38.88
#